data_AF-A0A8X7VWK9-F1
#
_entry.id   AF-A0A8X7VWK9-F1
#
_cell.length_a   1.000
_cell.length_b   1.000
_cell.length_c   1.000
_cell.angle_alpha   90.00
_cell.angle_beta   90.00
_cell.angle_gamma   90.00
#
_symmetry.space_group_name_H-M   'P 1'
#
loop_
_entity.id
_entity.type
_entity.pdbx_description
1 polymer ?
#
loop_
_entity_poly.entity_id
_entity_poly.type
_entity_poly.pdbx_seq_one_letter_code
_entity_poly.pdbx_strand_id
1 'polypeptide(L)'
;MEESRSYGRERKLSKKKKMGRGSGSGFGSIQMEMRRLRVLIPGGRRLNQPNLLLSKTTHYIMHLEMRIRFLKALSDMCSLSQK
;
A
#
# COMPACT_ATOMS: atom_id res chain seq x y z
N MET A 1 67.55 11.81 -11.17
CA MET A 1 67.26 10.46 -10.64
C MET A 1 66.57 10.63 -9.30
N GLU A 2 65.43 9.95 -9.15
CA GLU A 2 64.63 9.68 -7.93
C GLU A 2 64.76 10.59 -6.70
N GLU A 3 63.62 11.21 -6.33
CA GLU A 3 63.15 11.08 -4.95
C GLU A 3 61.62 11.10 -4.89
N SER A 4 61.08 9.95 -4.47
CA SER A 4 59.67 9.62 -4.39
C SER A 4 59.00 10.26 -3.17
N ARG A 5 57.89 10.99 -3.35
CA ARG A 5 56.98 11.35 -2.24
C ARG A 5 55.57 10.88 -2.51
N SER A 6 55.28 9.74 -1.90
CA SER A 6 53.98 9.12 -1.73
C SER A 6 53.00 10.07 -1.02
N TYR A 7 51.87 10.38 -1.67
CA TYR A 7 50.67 10.90 -0.99
C TYR A 7 49.54 9.92 -1.21
N GLY A 8 49.40 9.02 -0.24
CA GLY A 8 48.29 8.10 -0.15
C GLY A 8 46.99 8.80 0.19
N ARG A 9 45.93 8.39 -0.53
CA ARG A 9 44.67 7.92 0.05
C ARG A 9 43.87 8.93 0.90
N GLU A 10 43.01 9.71 0.25
CA GLU A 10 41.80 10.26 0.90
C GLU A 10 40.53 9.77 0.20
N ARG A 11 40.07 8.58 0.61
CA ARG A 11 38.68 8.17 0.42
C ARG A 11 37.80 9.05 1.31
N LYS A 12 37.20 10.11 0.75
CA LYS A 12 36.17 10.89 1.44
C LYS A 12 34.88 10.09 1.55
N LEU A 13 34.82 9.24 2.57
CA LEU A 13 33.67 8.44 2.97
C LEU A 13 32.92 9.20 4.07
N SER A 14 32.05 10.14 3.68
CA SER A 14 31.16 10.86 4.61
C SER A 14 30.08 11.57 3.81
N LYS A 15 28.78 11.40 3.97
CA LYS A 15 27.97 10.84 5.04
C LYS A 15 26.82 10.08 4.36
N LYS A 16 26.75 8.77 4.56
CA LYS A 16 25.51 8.02 4.32
C LYS A 16 24.48 8.61 5.27
N LYS A 17 23.58 9.47 4.77
CA LYS A 17 22.41 9.93 5.52
C LYS A 17 21.69 8.65 5.96
N LYS A 18 21.91 8.24 7.21
CA LYS A 18 21.10 7.21 7.86
C LYS A 18 19.70 7.80 7.88
N MET A 19 18.90 7.40 6.91
CA MET A 19 17.48 7.65 6.89
C MET A 19 16.97 7.02 8.18
N GLY A 20 16.72 7.87 9.18
CA GLY A 20 16.26 7.45 10.49
C GLY A 20 14.96 6.68 10.28
N ARG A 21 15.04 5.36 10.38
CA ARG A 21 13.88 4.52 10.63
C ARG A 21 13.50 4.78 12.07
N GLY A 22 12.87 5.93 12.30
CA GLY A 22 12.15 6.23 13.53
C GLY A 22 10.99 5.25 13.59
N SER A 23 11.24 4.13 14.26
CA SER A 23 10.23 3.12 14.58
C SER A 23 9.31 3.69 15.67
N GLY A 24 8.43 4.61 15.28
CA GLY A 24 7.28 4.99 16.08
C GLY A 24 6.26 3.87 16.03
N SER A 25 6.22 3.05 17.09
CA SER A 25 5.49 1.78 17.19
C SER A 25 3.99 1.82 16.86
N GLY A 26 3.35 3.00 16.79
CA GLY A 26 1.92 3.14 16.45
C GLY A 26 1.62 3.82 15.11
N PHE A 27 2.53 4.63 14.57
CA PHE A 27 2.28 5.37 13.32
C PHE A 27 2.63 4.52 12.08
N GLY A 28 3.63 3.64 12.22
CA GLY A 28 3.98 2.68 11.18
C GLY A 28 2.87 1.67 10.87
N SER A 29 2.11 1.24 11.88
CA SER A 29 1.01 0.27 11.69
C SER A 29 -0.16 0.87 10.91
N ILE A 30 -0.59 2.10 11.25
CA ILE A 30 -1.66 2.81 10.52
C ILE A 30 -1.25 3.06 9.06
N GLN A 31 -0.01 3.46 8.81
CA GLN A 31 0.49 3.61 7.45
C GLN A 31 0.52 2.29 6.66
N MET A 32 0.87 1.19 7.33
CA MET A 32 0.83 -0.15 6.70
C MET A 32 -0.59 -0.56 6.36
N GLU A 33 -1.56 -0.33 7.25
CA GLU A 33 -2.98 -0.60 6.98
C GLU A 33 -3.53 0.29 5.86
N MET A 34 -3.20 1.58 5.85
CA MET A 34 -3.55 2.47 4.74
C MET A 34 -2.94 2.00 3.42
N ARG A 35 -1.71 1.47 3.44
CA ARG A 35 -1.06 0.91 2.26
C ARG A 35 -1.75 -0.36 1.77
N ARG A 36 -2.14 -1.25 2.69
CA ARG A 36 -2.93 -2.46 2.39
C ARG A 36 -4.27 -2.09 1.77
N LEU A 37 -4.98 -1.13 2.38
CA LEU A 37 -6.27 -0.66 1.89
C LEU A 37 -6.18 -0.11 0.45
N ARG A 38 -5.14 0.67 0.14
CA ARG A 38 -4.91 1.17 -1.24
C ARG A 38 -4.76 0.07 -2.28
N VAL A 39 -4.28 -1.12 -1.90
CA VAL A 39 -4.13 -2.26 -2.83
C VAL A 39 -5.45 -2.97 -3.06
N LEU A 40 -6.32 -3.03 -2.05
CA LEU A 40 -7.61 -3.73 -2.12
C LEU A 40 -8.66 -2.95 -2.90
N ILE A 41 -8.63 -1.62 -2.83
CA ILE A 41 -9.64 -0.78 -3.49
C ILE A 41 -9.27 -0.58 -4.97
N PRO A 42 -10.20 -0.82 -5.92
CA PRO A 42 -9.98 -0.50 -7.33
C PRO A 42 -9.60 0.97 -7.52
N GLY A 43 -8.46 1.22 -8.18
CA GLY A 43 -7.90 2.57 -8.35
C GLY A 43 -7.27 3.17 -7.08
N GLY A 44 -7.27 2.45 -5.95
CA GLY A 44 -6.80 2.91 -4.65
C GLY A 44 -5.31 3.26 -4.60
N ARG A 45 -4.47 2.63 -5.43
CA ARG A 45 -3.03 2.94 -5.52
C ARG A 45 -2.74 4.39 -5.94
N ARG A 46 -3.66 5.01 -6.69
CA ARG A 46 -3.52 6.41 -7.16
C ARG A 46 -4.11 7.41 -6.14
N LEU A 47 -4.77 6.93 -5.09
CA LEU A 47 -5.40 7.77 -4.07
C LEU A 47 -4.42 8.08 -2.95
N ASN A 48 -3.89 9.31 -2.96
CA ASN A 48 -2.97 9.78 -1.93
C ASN A 48 -3.69 10.41 -0.73
N GLN A 49 -4.94 10.85 -0.91
CA GLN A 49 -5.73 11.48 0.14
C GLN A 49 -6.50 10.43 0.96
N PRO A 50 -6.38 10.42 2.30
CA PRO A 50 -7.00 9.41 3.16
C PRO A 50 -8.53 9.47 3.13
N ASN A 51 -9.13 10.66 3.16
CA ASN A 51 -10.58 10.82 3.15
C ASN A 51 -11.22 10.28 1.86
N LEU A 52 -10.58 10.54 0.72
CA LEU A 52 -11.03 10.02 -0.56
C LEU A 52 -10.89 8.50 -0.65
N LEU A 53 -9.80 7.95 -0.10
CA LEU A 53 -9.61 6.50 0.00
C LEU A 53 -10.71 5.85 0.84
N LEU A 54 -11.06 6.44 1.99
CA LEU A 54 -12.15 5.94 2.84
C LEU A 54 -13.51 5.99 2.13
N SER A 55 -13.84 7.11 1.48
CA SER A 55 -15.07 7.24 0.70
C SER A 55 -15.17 6.19 -0.41
N LYS A 56 -14.09 5.98 -1.19
CA LYS A 56 -14.02 4.94 -2.21
C LYS A 56 -14.11 3.53 -1.63
N THR A 57 -13.56 3.31 -0.43
CA THR A 57 -13.67 2.06 0.31
C THR A 57 -15.12 1.74 0.64
N THR A 58 -15.85 2.69 1.25
CA THR A 58 -17.26 2.52 1.60
C THR A 58 -18.11 2.21 0.36
N HIS A 59 -17.89 2.96 -0.74
CA HIS A 59 -18.59 2.72 -2.00
C HIS A 59 -18.30 1.33 -2.56
N TYR A 60 -17.04 0.87 -2.47
CA TYR A 60 -16.66 -0.45 -2.97
C TYR A 60 -17.23 -1.59 -2.13
N ILE A 61 -17.29 -1.43 -0.80
CA ILE A 61 -17.95 -2.39 0.10
C ILE A 61 -19.42 -2.54 -0.30
N MET A 62 -20.14 -1.43 -0.42
CA MET A 62 -21.56 -1.44 -0.82
C MET A 62 -21.76 -2.12 -2.18
N HIS A 63 -20.89 -1.83 -3.15
CA HIS A 63 -20.92 -2.47 -4.46
C HIS A 63 -20.70 -3.98 -4.39
N LEU A 64 -19.76 -4.46 -3.57
CA LEU A 64 -19.53 -5.90 -3.38
C LEU A 64 -20.72 -6.58 -2.70
N GLU A 65 -21.27 -5.99 -1.65
CA GLU A 65 -22.46 -6.53 -0.97
C GLU A 65 -23.65 -6.67 -1.91
N MET A 66 -23.92 -5.64 -2.73
CA MET A 66 -24.97 -5.70 -3.73
C MET A 66 -24.74 -6.81 -4.75
N ARG A 67 -23.50 -6.97 -5.26
CA ARG A 67 -23.16 -8.06 -6.18
C ARG A 67 -23.36 -9.43 -5.57
N ILE A 68 -22.97 -9.62 -4.31
CA ILE A 68 -23.17 -10.89 -3.59
C ILE A 68 -24.66 -11.18 -3.44
N ARG A 69 -25.46 -10.20 -2.98
CA ARG A 69 -26.92 -10.36 -2.84
C ARG A 69 -27.59 -10.68 -4.17
N PHE A 70 -27.21 -9.97 -5.23
CA PHE A 70 -27.73 -10.19 -6.57
C PHE A 70 -27.41 -11.60 -7.09
N LEU A 71 -26.14 -12.02 -6.99
CA LEU A 71 -25.72 -13.36 -7.42
C LEU A 71 -26.42 -14.46 -6.60
N LYS A 72 -26.62 -14.24 -5.31
CA LYS A 72 -27.37 -15.17 -4.45
C LYS A 72 -28.83 -15.29 -4.90
N ALA A 73 -29.50 -14.17 -5.15
CA ALA A 73 -30.88 -14.17 -5.66
C ALA A 73 -30.98 -14.88 -7.03
N LEU A 74 -30.02 -14.66 -7.94
CA LEU A 74 -29.97 -15.40 -9.20
C LEU A 74 -29.78 -16.91 -8.99
N SER A 75 -28.88 -17.30 -8.09
CA SER A 75 -28.64 -18.71 -7.75
C SER A 75 -29.89 -19.37 -7.16
N ASP A 76 -30.61 -18.67 -6.27
CA ASP A 76 -31.83 -19.16 -5.65
C ASP A 76 -32.92 -19.36 -6.72
N MET A 77 -33.10 -18.40 -7.64
CA MET A 77 -34.04 -18.53 -8.76
C MET A 77 -33.69 -19.69 -9.70
N CYS A 78 -32.41 -19.87 -10.03
CA CYS A 78 -31.97 -20.98 -10.88
C CYS A 78 -32.15 -22.33 -10.19
N SER A 79 -31.92 -22.40 -8.88
CA SER A 79 -32.10 -23.62 -8.07
C SER A 79 -33.58 -23.98 -7.91
N LEU A 80 -34.46 -22.99 -7.84
CA LEU A 80 -35.92 -23.18 -7.81
C LEU A 80 -36.48 -23.62 -9.16
N SER A 81 -35.88 -23.18 -10.27
CA SER A 81 -36.31 -23.55 -11.63
C SER A 81 -35.95 -24.99 -12.05
N GLN A 82 -35.13 -25.71 -11.28
CA GLN A 82 -34.75 -27.11 -11.55
C GLN A 82 -35.51 -28.15 -10.71
N LYS A 83 -36.52 -27.73 -9.95
CA LYS A 83 -37.50 -28.61 -9.28
C LYS A 83 -38.84 -28.56 -10.01
#